data_AF-A0A560QXV1-F1
#
_entry.id   AF-A0A560QXV1-F1
#
_cell.length_a   1.000
_cell.length_b   1.000
_cell.length_c   1.000
_cell.angle_alpha   90.00
_cell.angle_beta   90.00
_cell.angle_gamma   90.00
#
_symmetry.space_group_name_H-M   'P 1'
#
loop_
_entity.id
_entity.type
_entity.pdbx_description
1 polymer ?
#
loop_
_entity_poly.entity_id
_entity_poly.type
_entity_poly.pdbx_seq_one_letter_code
_entity_poly.pdbx_strand_id
1 'polypeptide(L)'
;MRALNLDFQPRRRSGPLGWSLLAGGVVLTLSCVLVQQHLSDETAQQQGHLQTTQRVLTGDSGDKVSLTPAQIREQAQNLAEMRKVSQQLRRPWENLFAMLEAMPRENIALLTLTPDARKGQVRISAEAKDLDAMLDFHRNLEASDELSDVSLLSHEIVANVPEHPVQFNLSATWEIGDANP
;
A
#
# COMPACT_ATOMS: atom_id res chain seq x y z
N MET A 1 -87.38 18.47 -32.92
CA MET A 1 -86.29 19.46 -33.05
C MET A 1 -85.02 18.71 -33.41
N ARG A 2 -84.33 19.07 -34.50
CA ARG A 2 -83.17 18.33 -35.02
C ARG A 2 -81.90 19.04 -34.56
N ALA A 3 -80.99 18.33 -33.89
CA ALA A 3 -79.76 18.90 -33.36
C ALA A 3 -78.79 19.24 -34.51
N LEU A 4 -78.35 20.50 -34.57
CA LEU A 4 -77.22 20.92 -35.40
C LEU A 4 -75.92 20.52 -34.69
N ASN A 5 -75.13 19.66 -35.33
CA ASN A 5 -73.79 19.32 -34.90
C ASN A 5 -72.80 20.21 -35.67
N LEU A 6 -72.19 21.15 -34.96
CA LEU A 6 -71.22 22.11 -35.49
C LEU A 6 -69.81 21.58 -35.19
N ASP A 7 -69.23 20.86 -36.14
CA ASP A 7 -67.84 20.41 -36.06
C ASP A 7 -66.95 21.40 -36.84
N PHE A 8 -66.33 22.33 -36.12
CA PHE A 8 -65.48 23.41 -36.67
C PHE A 8 -63.99 23.17 -36.43
N GLN A 9 -63.51 21.93 -36.54
CA GLN A 9 -62.08 21.68 -36.56
C GLN A 9 -61.59 21.40 -37.98
N PRO A 10 -60.67 22.22 -38.53
CA PRO A 10 -59.99 21.83 -39.76
C PRO A 10 -59.19 20.56 -39.43
N ARG A 11 -59.59 19.43 -40.02
CA ARG A 11 -58.81 18.18 -39.98
C ARG A 11 -57.42 18.48 -40.51
N ARG A 12 -56.47 18.78 -39.61
CA ARG A 12 -55.04 18.78 -39.91
C ARG A 12 -54.67 17.34 -40.26
N ARG A 13 -54.86 16.96 -41.52
CA ARG A 13 -54.34 15.70 -42.05
C ARG A 13 -52.84 15.82 -41.94
N SER A 14 -52.24 15.01 -41.07
CA SER A 14 -50.81 14.78 -41.08
C SER A 14 -50.43 14.33 -42.49
N GLY A 15 -49.74 15.20 -43.23
CA GLY A 15 -49.27 14.88 -44.57
C GLY A 15 -48.29 13.71 -44.53
N PRO A 16 -47.91 13.15 -45.69
CA PRO A 16 -46.93 12.06 -45.78
C PRO A 16 -45.62 12.40 -45.05
N LEU A 17 -45.25 13.69 -45.01
CA LEU A 17 -44.13 14.24 -44.23
C LEU A 17 -44.25 14.02 -42.71
N GLY A 18 -45.46 14.13 -42.14
CA GLY A 18 -45.69 13.86 -40.71
C GLY A 18 -45.54 12.39 -40.38
N TRP A 19 -45.98 11.51 -41.28
CA TRP A 19 -45.80 10.06 -41.16
C TRP A 19 -44.34 9.64 -41.31
N SER A 20 -43.58 10.25 -42.24
CA SER A 20 -42.15 9.97 -42.37
C SER A 20 -41.35 10.47 -41.15
N LEU A 21 -41.72 11.62 -40.58
CA LEU A 21 -41.10 12.13 -39.35
C LEU A 21 -41.38 11.19 -38.16
N LEU A 22 -42.62 10.68 -38.04
CA LEU A 22 -43.00 9.74 -36.99
C LEU A 22 -42.26 8.41 -37.17
N ALA A 23 -42.21 7.86 -38.38
CA ALA A 23 -41.47 6.64 -38.67
C ALA A 23 -39.96 6.79 -38.36
N GLY A 24 -39.35 7.93 -38.73
CA GLY A 24 -37.96 8.23 -38.42
C GLY A 24 -37.70 8.32 -36.91
N GLY A 25 -38.60 8.98 -36.16
CA GLY A 25 -38.53 9.04 -34.71
C GLY A 25 -38.63 7.65 -34.05
N VAL A 26 -39.56 6.82 -34.52
CA VAL A 26 -39.73 5.44 -34.02
C VAL A 26 -38.47 4.62 -34.26
N VAL A 27 -37.89 4.67 -35.47
CA VAL A 27 -36.65 3.95 -35.79
C VAL A 27 -35.47 4.42 -34.92
N LEU A 28 -35.33 5.74 -34.72
CA LEU A 28 -34.29 6.28 -33.84
C LEU A 28 -34.45 5.82 -32.40
N THR A 29 -35.67 5.87 -31.84
CA THR A 29 -35.93 5.39 -30.47
C THR A 29 -35.65 3.90 -30.32
N LEU A 30 -36.06 3.08 -31.30
CA LEU A 30 -35.77 1.65 -31.32
C LEU A 30 -34.27 1.37 -31.38
N SER A 31 -33.52 2.09 -32.22
CA SER A 31 -32.07 1.94 -32.31
C SER A 31 -31.38 2.30 -30.99
N CYS A 32 -31.82 3.37 -30.32
CA CYS A 32 -31.27 3.79 -29.03
C CYS A 32 -31.53 2.75 -27.93
N VAL A 33 -32.74 2.16 -27.91
CA VAL A 33 -33.11 1.12 -26.95
C VAL A 33 -32.26 -0.15 -27.16
N LEU A 34 -32.06 -0.58 -28.41
CA LEU A 34 -31.24 -1.76 -28.70
C LEU A 34 -29.78 -1.58 -28.27
N VAL A 35 -29.20 -0.39 -28.52
CA VAL A 35 -27.83 -0.07 -28.09
C VAL A 35 -27.73 -0.02 -26.56
N GLN A 36 -28.71 0.57 -25.87
CA GLN A 36 -28.75 0.58 -24.41
C GLN A 36 -28.81 -0.82 -23.82
N GLN A 37 -29.59 -1.73 -24.40
CA GLN A 37 -29.68 -3.11 -23.93
C GLN A 37 -28.33 -3.84 -24.04
N HIS A 38 -27.65 -3.69 -25.18
CA HIS A 38 -26.32 -4.28 -25.39
C HIS A 38 -25.27 -3.77 -24.39
N LEU A 39 -25.23 -2.47 -24.10
CA LEU A 39 -24.32 -1.93 -23.08
C LEU A 39 -24.74 -2.34 -21.65
N SER A 40 -26.05 -2.46 -21.40
CA SER A 40 -26.56 -2.83 -20.08
C SER A 40 -26.11 -4.23 -19.69
N ASP A 41 -26.12 -5.18 -20.63
CA ASP A 41 -25.69 -6.56 -20.40
C ASP A 41 -24.21 -6.65 -19.98
N GLU A 42 -23.32 -5.84 -20.57
CA GLU A 42 -21.91 -5.77 -20.19
C GLU A 42 -21.74 -5.16 -18.78
N THR A 43 -22.51 -4.13 -18.45
CA THR A 43 -22.45 -3.49 -17.12
C THR A 43 -23.02 -4.38 -16.01
N ALA A 44 -24.03 -5.20 -16.30
CA ALA A 44 -24.65 -6.10 -15.32
C ALA A 44 -23.65 -7.18 -14.85
N GLN A 45 -22.80 -7.69 -15.75
CA GLN A 45 -21.79 -8.68 -15.40
C GLN A 45 -20.69 -8.10 -14.49
N GLN A 46 -20.25 -6.86 -14.76
CA GLN A 46 -19.23 -6.19 -13.94
C GLN A 46 -19.78 -5.82 -12.55
N GLN A 47 -21.01 -5.33 -12.48
CA GLN A 47 -21.67 -5.02 -11.21
C GLN A 47 -21.95 -6.29 -10.38
N GLY A 48 -22.29 -7.40 -11.02
CA GLY A 48 -22.48 -8.70 -10.35
C GLY A 48 -21.21 -9.20 -9.66
N HIS A 49 -20.04 -9.00 -10.28
CA HIS A 49 -18.78 -9.39 -9.68
C HIS A 49 -18.44 -8.52 -8.46
N LEU A 50 -18.61 -7.19 -8.58
CA LEU A 50 -18.38 -6.27 -7.47
C LEU A 50 -19.34 -6.51 -6.29
N GLN A 51 -20.62 -6.78 -6.56
CA GLN A 51 -21.60 -7.09 -5.51
C GLN A 51 -21.29 -8.43 -4.81
N THR A 52 -20.79 -9.41 -5.55
CA THR A 52 -20.40 -10.70 -5.00
C THR A 52 -19.17 -10.57 -4.11
N THR A 53 -18.14 -9.86 -4.59
CA THR A 53 -16.94 -9.56 -3.79
C THR A 53 -17.30 -8.72 -2.57
N GLN A 54 -18.18 -7.72 -2.72
CA GLN A 54 -18.63 -6.90 -1.60
C GLN A 54 -19.47 -7.69 -0.58
N ARG A 55 -20.32 -8.63 -1.00
CA ARG A 55 -21.04 -9.52 -0.07
C ARG A 55 -20.10 -10.43 0.71
N VAL A 56 -19.09 -10.98 0.04
CA VAL A 56 -18.05 -11.81 0.67
C VAL A 56 -17.24 -11.00 1.68
N LEU A 57 -16.87 -9.76 1.33
CA LEU A 57 -16.12 -8.86 2.22
C LEU A 57 -16.97 -8.30 3.37
N THR A 58 -18.27 -8.03 3.14
CA THR A 58 -19.18 -7.40 4.12
C THR A 58 -19.85 -8.45 5.03
N GLY A 59 -19.73 -9.75 4.72
CA GLY A 59 -20.28 -10.81 5.57
C GLY A 59 -21.82 -10.81 5.64
N ASP A 60 -22.49 -10.45 4.54
CA ASP A 60 -23.96 -10.49 4.42
C ASP A 60 -24.46 -11.85 3.90
N SER A 61 -23.67 -12.90 4.07
CA SER A 61 -24.13 -14.27 3.98
C SER A 61 -24.89 -14.56 5.27
N GLY A 62 -26.19 -14.89 5.17
CA GLY A 62 -27.16 -15.04 6.26
C GLY A 62 -26.88 -16.15 7.29
N ASP A 63 -25.63 -16.54 7.47
CA ASP A 63 -25.15 -17.45 8.49
C ASP A 63 -24.07 -16.74 9.32
N LYS A 64 -24.47 -15.63 9.95
CA LYS A 64 -23.60 -14.93 10.90
C LYS A 64 -23.50 -15.81 12.14
N VAL A 65 -22.40 -16.53 12.29
CA VAL A 65 -21.81 -16.74 13.61
C VAL A 65 -21.49 -15.34 14.12
N SER A 66 -22.47 -14.71 14.77
CA SER A 66 -22.34 -13.39 15.35
C SER A 66 -21.36 -13.49 16.50
N LEU A 67 -20.08 -13.28 16.19
CA LEU A 67 -19.03 -13.11 17.17
C LEU A 67 -19.45 -11.97 18.10
N THR A 68 -19.42 -12.24 19.39
CA THR A 68 -19.66 -11.21 20.40
C THR A 68 -18.64 -10.07 20.24
N PRO A 69 -18.96 -8.84 20.67
CA PRO A 69 -18.00 -7.73 20.67
C PRO A 69 -16.71 -8.04 21.47
N ALA A 70 -16.73 -9.02 22.36
CA ALA A 70 -15.53 -9.54 23.02
C ALA A 70 -14.67 -10.38 22.07
N GLN A 71 -15.27 -11.31 21.34
CA GLN A 71 -14.58 -12.17 20.37
C GLN A 71 -14.01 -11.38 19.19
N ILE A 72 -14.69 -10.33 18.72
CA ILE A 72 -14.15 -9.45 17.66
C ILE A 72 -12.88 -8.72 18.15
N ARG A 73 -12.89 -8.24 19.41
CA ARG A 73 -11.72 -7.58 20.01
C ARG A 73 -10.55 -8.55 20.20
N GLU A 74 -10.83 -9.76 20.67
CA GLU A 74 -9.83 -10.81 20.83
C GLU A 74 -9.22 -11.21 19.48
N GLN A 75 -10.05 -11.39 18.44
CA GLN A 75 -9.57 -11.72 17.11
C GLN A 75 -8.74 -10.57 16.49
N ALA A 76 -9.14 -9.31 16.70
CA ALA A 76 -8.38 -8.15 16.26
C ALA A 76 -7.02 -8.05 16.97
N GLN A 77 -6.96 -8.36 18.27
CA GLN A 77 -5.71 -8.43 19.04
C GLN A 77 -4.80 -9.54 18.52
N ASN A 78 -5.34 -10.74 18.31
CA ASN A 78 -4.59 -11.85 17.73
C ASN A 78 -4.02 -11.51 16.34
N LEU A 79 -4.81 -10.87 15.49
CA LEU A 79 -4.37 -10.44 14.17
C LEU A 79 -3.29 -9.36 14.23
N ALA A 80 -3.39 -8.43 15.19
CA ALA A 80 -2.39 -7.39 15.42
C ALA A 80 -1.05 -7.99 15.88
N GLU A 81 -1.09 -8.97 16.80
CA GLU A 81 0.11 -9.70 17.23
C GLU A 81 0.74 -10.49 16.08
N MET A 82 -0.06 -11.19 15.28
CA MET A 82 0.44 -11.90 14.09
C MET A 82 1.08 -10.95 13.08
N ARG A 83 0.50 -9.77 12.84
CA ARG A 83 1.08 -8.75 11.96
C ARG A 83 2.41 -8.23 12.50
N LYS A 84 2.50 -7.98 13.81
CA LYS A 84 3.73 -7.52 14.46
C LYS A 84 4.86 -8.55 14.35
N VAL A 85 4.56 -9.83 14.54
CA VAL A 85 5.52 -10.92 14.35
C VAL A 85 5.93 -11.03 12.87
N SER A 86 4.97 -10.95 11.95
CA SER A 86 5.24 -10.97 10.52
C SER A 86 6.14 -9.82 10.08
N GLN A 87 5.92 -8.60 10.58
CA GLN A 87 6.77 -7.44 10.27
C GLN A 87 8.21 -7.63 10.78
N GLN A 88 8.39 -8.21 11.96
CA GLN A 88 9.72 -8.54 12.49
C GLN A 88 10.45 -9.57 11.62
N LEU A 89 9.72 -10.57 11.12
CA LEU A 89 10.28 -11.61 10.26
C LEU A 89 10.60 -11.10 8.85
N ARG A 90 9.84 -10.12 8.35
CA ARG A 90 10.02 -9.52 7.02
C ARG A 90 11.12 -8.46 6.96
N ARG A 91 11.89 -8.24 8.04
CA ARG A 91 13.01 -7.29 8.00
C ARG A 91 14.07 -7.75 6.97
N PRO A 92 14.67 -6.82 6.20
CA PRO A 92 15.44 -7.15 5.00
C PRO A 92 16.89 -7.55 5.33
N TRP A 93 17.07 -8.53 6.22
CA TRP A 93 18.36 -8.89 6.84
C TRP A 93 19.51 -8.97 5.85
N GLU A 94 19.24 -9.58 4.70
CA GLU A 94 20.18 -9.74 3.61
C GLU A 94 20.77 -8.41 3.14
N ASN A 95 19.96 -7.36 3.02
CA ASN A 95 20.42 -6.04 2.59
C ASN A 95 21.33 -5.39 3.64
N LEU A 96 20.99 -5.52 4.94
CA LEU A 96 21.84 -5.00 6.01
C LEU A 96 23.23 -5.64 5.99
N PHE A 97 23.28 -6.97 5.89
CA PHE A 97 24.54 -7.69 5.84
C PHE A 97 25.32 -7.39 4.56
N ALA A 98 24.66 -7.38 3.40
CA ALA A 98 25.29 -7.05 2.13
C ALA A 98 25.87 -5.64 2.11
N MET A 99 25.13 -4.64 2.63
CA MET A 99 25.61 -3.27 2.78
C MET A 99 26.86 -3.22 3.67
N LEU A 100 26.83 -3.86 4.85
CA LEU A 100 28.00 -3.89 5.74
C LEU A 100 29.21 -4.57 5.09
N GLU A 101 29.00 -5.63 4.31
CA GLU A 101 30.06 -6.39 3.62
C GLU A 101 30.69 -5.62 2.46
N ALA A 102 29.91 -4.79 1.77
CA ALA A 102 30.39 -3.96 0.67
C ALA A 102 31.24 -2.77 1.14
N MET A 103 31.16 -2.39 2.43
CA MET A 103 31.91 -1.26 2.97
C MET A 103 33.42 -1.53 3.07
N PRO A 104 34.28 -0.52 2.82
CA PRO A 104 35.72 -0.64 3.08
C PRO A 104 36.01 -0.88 4.57
N ARG A 105 36.83 -1.89 4.89
CA ARG A 105 37.15 -2.31 6.27
C ARG A 105 38.65 -2.29 6.61
N GLU A 106 39.47 -1.60 5.82
CA GLU A 106 40.93 -1.62 5.99
C GLU A 106 41.40 -1.10 7.36
N ASN A 107 40.68 -0.12 7.92
CA ASN A 107 41.02 0.50 9.21
C ASN A 107 39.90 0.32 10.27
N ILE A 108 38.95 -0.60 10.04
CA ILE A 108 37.78 -0.84 10.90
C ILE A 108 37.59 -2.34 11.13
N ALA A 109 37.51 -2.71 12.41
CA ALA A 109 37.11 -4.04 12.85
C ALA A 109 35.71 -3.99 13.47
N LEU A 110 34.74 -4.69 12.88
CA LEU A 110 33.43 -4.88 13.49
C LEU A 110 33.51 -5.98 14.56
N LEU A 111 33.17 -5.63 15.81
CA LEU A 111 33.25 -6.54 16.95
C LEU A 111 31.90 -7.21 17.22
N THR A 112 30.83 -6.43 17.20
CA THR A 112 29.47 -6.91 17.51
C THR A 112 28.45 -6.21 16.63
N LEU A 113 27.50 -6.99 16.11
CA LEU A 113 26.29 -6.49 15.46
C LEU A 113 25.07 -7.03 16.23
N THR A 114 24.36 -6.16 16.94
CA THR A 114 23.17 -6.52 17.73
C THR A 114 21.93 -5.86 17.14
N PRO A 115 21.15 -6.59 16.36
CA PRO A 115 19.91 -6.07 15.78
C PRO A 115 18.71 -6.29 16.72
N ASP A 116 17.85 -5.28 16.83
CA ASP A 116 16.55 -5.32 17.49
C ASP A 116 15.45 -5.27 16.43
N ALA A 117 14.99 -6.45 15.98
CA ALA A 117 13.94 -6.57 14.97
C ALA A 117 12.62 -5.92 15.37
N ARG A 118 12.34 -5.82 16.68
CA ARG A 118 11.11 -5.20 17.20
C ARG A 118 11.13 -3.70 17.02
N LYS A 119 12.28 -3.08 17.23
CA LYS A 119 12.48 -1.63 17.08
C LYS A 119 12.92 -1.23 15.68
N GLY A 120 13.33 -2.18 14.84
CA GLY A 120 13.97 -1.86 13.57
C GLY A 120 15.27 -1.08 13.78
N GLN A 121 16.02 -1.43 14.82
CA GLN A 121 17.26 -0.76 15.16
C GLN A 121 18.42 -1.75 15.16
N VAL A 122 19.61 -1.27 14.86
CA VAL A 122 20.83 -2.06 14.96
C VAL A 122 21.86 -1.32 15.80
N ARG A 123 22.52 -2.05 16.69
CA ARG A 123 23.66 -1.57 17.46
C ARG A 123 24.93 -2.21 16.92
N ILE A 124 25.93 -1.39 16.65
CA ILE A 124 27.22 -1.81 16.12
C ILE A 124 28.28 -1.46 17.15
N SER A 125 29.11 -2.42 17.54
CA SER A 125 30.35 -2.18 18.29
C SER A 125 31.51 -2.46 17.36
N ALA A 126 32.45 -1.52 17.29
CA ALA A 126 33.57 -1.60 16.37
C ALA A 126 34.83 -0.98 16.98
N GLU A 127 35.96 -1.28 16.36
CA GLU A 127 37.26 -0.72 16.67
C GLU A 127 37.84 -0.10 15.40
N ALA A 128 38.33 1.12 15.50
CA ALA A 128 39.01 1.83 14.43
C ALA A 128 40.48 2.00 14.76
N LYS A 129 41.32 2.04 13.73
CA LYS A 129 42.75 2.35 13.87
C LYS A 129 42.98 3.69 14.55
N ASP A 130 42.21 4.70 14.19
CA ASP A 130 42.27 6.06 14.71
C ASP A 130 40.90 6.74 14.63
N LEU A 131 40.82 7.98 15.14
CA LEU A 131 39.57 8.73 15.18
C LEU A 131 39.05 9.09 13.77
N ASP A 132 39.95 9.32 12.81
CA ASP A 132 39.58 9.67 11.44
C ASP A 132 38.90 8.48 10.76
N ALA A 133 39.45 7.27 10.89
CA ALA A 133 38.84 6.05 10.40
C ALA A 133 37.46 5.81 11.03
N MET A 134 37.29 6.05 12.33
CA MET A 134 35.98 5.95 12.99
C MET A 134 34.95 6.89 12.36
N LEU A 135 35.33 8.15 12.13
CA LEU A 135 34.43 9.16 11.56
C LEU A 135 34.13 8.90 10.08
N ASP A 136 35.10 8.42 9.31
CA ASP A 136 34.87 7.94 7.93
C ASP A 136 33.84 6.81 7.91
N PHE A 137 33.99 5.85 8.81
CA PHE A 137 33.04 4.74 8.94
C PHE A 137 31.64 5.22 9.32
N HIS A 138 31.52 6.15 10.26
CA HIS A 138 30.25 6.78 10.62
C HIS A 138 29.58 7.43 9.41
N ARG A 139 30.32 8.25 8.65
CA ARG A 139 29.82 8.92 7.44
C ARG A 139 29.37 7.93 6.37
N ASN A 140 30.11 6.83 6.19
CA ASN A 140 29.74 5.79 5.24
C ASN A 140 28.42 5.10 5.62
N LEU A 141 28.17 4.89 6.92
CA LEU A 141 26.89 4.37 7.41
C LEU A 141 25.75 5.38 7.27
N GLU A 142 26.01 6.68 7.47
CA GLU A 142 25.00 7.73 7.23
C GLU A 142 24.65 7.89 5.74
N ALA A 143 25.59 7.56 4.85
CA ALA A 143 25.42 7.67 3.41
C ALA A 143 24.78 6.43 2.77
N SER A 144 24.54 5.36 3.52
CA SER A 144 23.90 4.16 2.97
C SER A 144 22.39 4.32 2.84
N ASP A 145 21.80 3.62 1.87
CA ASP A 145 20.35 3.67 1.64
C ASP A 145 19.58 2.80 2.66
N GLU A 146 20.25 1.83 3.27
CA GLU A 146 19.65 0.86 4.20
C GLU A 146 19.53 1.38 5.64
N LEU A 147 20.33 2.39 6.02
CA LEU A 147 20.36 2.91 7.39
C LEU A 147 19.91 4.37 7.46
N SER A 148 19.31 4.71 8.59
CA SER A 148 18.92 6.08 8.95
C SER A 148 19.18 6.32 10.43
N ASP A 149 19.13 7.58 10.87
CA ASP A 149 19.34 7.98 12.27
C ASP A 149 20.61 7.36 12.90
N VAL A 150 21.71 7.33 12.14
CA VAL A 150 22.98 6.82 12.63
C VAL A 150 23.51 7.76 13.71
N SER A 151 23.84 7.21 14.87
CA SER A 151 24.29 7.97 16.03
C SER A 151 25.46 7.27 16.70
N LEU A 152 26.52 8.04 16.97
CA LEU A 152 27.61 7.64 17.85
C LEU A 152 27.16 7.66 19.32
N LEU A 153 27.17 6.49 19.96
CA LEU A 153 26.76 6.33 21.36
C LEU A 153 27.92 6.52 22.34
N SER A 154 29.10 6.02 21.98
CA SER A 154 30.33 6.17 22.77
C SER A 154 31.56 5.94 21.91
N HIS A 155 32.69 6.53 22.32
CA HIS A 155 34.02 6.24 21.80
C HIS A 155 35.05 6.28 22.94
N GLU A 156 36.08 5.45 22.86
CA GLU A 156 37.18 5.38 23.83
C GLU A 156 38.49 5.01 23.13
N ILE A 157 39.58 5.69 23.47
CA ILE A 157 40.93 5.36 22.99
C ILE A 157 41.54 4.32 23.94
N VAL A 158 41.86 3.14 23.43
CA VAL A 158 42.40 2.04 24.24
C VAL A 158 43.90 2.21 24.41
N ALA A 159 44.31 2.97 25.43
CA ALA A 159 45.72 3.30 25.69
C ALA A 159 46.62 2.11 26.09
N ASN A 160 46.01 0.98 26.46
CA ASN A 160 46.75 -0.21 26.91
C ASN A 160 47.23 -1.11 25.74
N VAL A 161 46.92 -0.73 24.50
CA VAL A 161 47.32 -1.45 23.28
C VAL A 161 48.30 -0.56 22.49
N PRO A 162 49.40 -1.11 21.93
CA PRO A 162 50.42 -0.30 21.24
C PRO A 162 49.88 0.60 20.11
N GLU A 163 48.86 0.14 19.40
CA GLU A 163 48.23 0.86 18.28
C GLU A 163 47.22 1.93 18.74
N HIS A 164 46.91 2.01 20.04
CA HIS A 164 45.94 2.96 20.63
C HIS A 164 44.61 3.07 19.85
N PRO A 165 43.96 1.95 19.52
CA PRO A 165 42.79 1.97 18.67
C PRO A 165 41.60 2.65 19.36
N VAL A 166 40.67 3.15 18.56
CA VAL A 166 39.43 3.77 19.03
C VAL A 166 38.32 2.73 19.04
N GLN A 167 37.87 2.31 20.21
CA GLN A 167 36.69 1.46 20.34
C GLN A 167 35.44 2.32 20.45
N PHE A 168 34.40 1.99 19.68
CA PHE A 168 33.20 2.82 19.62
C PHE A 168 31.92 1.99 19.44
N ASN A 169 30.79 2.62 19.79
CA ASN A 169 29.47 2.04 19.64
C ASN A 169 28.56 2.98 18.85
N LEU A 170 27.83 2.43 17.88
CA LEU A 170 26.85 3.12 17.07
C LEU A 170 25.46 2.52 17.28
N SER A 171 24.43 3.33 17.07
CA SER A 171 23.07 2.86 16.79
C SER A 171 22.58 3.43 15.49
N ALA A 172 21.80 2.67 14.74
CA ALA A 172 21.09 3.15 13.56
C ALA A 172 19.68 2.55 13.51
N THR A 173 18.77 3.29 12.88
CA THR A 173 17.49 2.77 12.43
C THR A 173 17.69 2.04 11.10
N TRP A 174 17.13 0.85 11.02
CA TRP A 174 17.20 -0.04 9.88
C TRP A 174 15.78 -0.42 9.48
N GLU A 175 15.26 0.32 8.51
CA GLU A 175 13.93 0.12 7.97
C GLU A 175 13.98 -0.30 6.51
N ILE A 176 12.88 -0.90 6.07
CA ILE A 176 12.67 -1.18 4.66
C ILE A 176 12.43 0.18 4.03
N GLY A 177 13.30 0.59 3.11
CA GLY A 177 12.98 1.67 2.19
C GLY A 177 11.81 1.26 1.32
N ASP A 178 10.58 1.31 1.86
CA ASP A 178 9.38 1.44 1.06
C ASP A 178 9.42 2.87 0.53
N ALA A 179 10.21 3.09 -0.51
CA ALA A 179 10.09 4.25 -1.37
C ALA A 179 8.68 4.19 -2.00
N ASN A 180 7.69 4.73 -1.30
CA ASN A 180 6.36 4.93 -1.84
C ASN A 180 6.07 6.44 -1.87
N PRO A 181 6.06 7.08 -3.04
CA PRO A 181 5.41 8.38 -3.23
C PRO A 181 3.88 8.27 -3.12
#